data_AF-A0A6F9CM63-F1
#
_entry.id   AF-A0A6F9CM63-F1
#
_cell.length_a   1.000
_cell.length_b   1.000
_cell.length_c   1.000
_cell.angle_alpha   90.00
_cell.angle_beta   90.00
_cell.angle_gamma   90.00
#
_symmetry.space_group_name_H-M   'P 1'
#
loop_
_entity.id
_entity.type
_entity.pdbx_description
1 polymer ?
#
loop_
_entity_poly.entity_id
_entity_poly.type
_entity_poly.pdbx_seq_one_letter_code
_entity_poly.pdbx_strand_id
1 'polypeptide(L)' 'MAPWSLSTLPSLQDCECFGHSKRCSYIELLNSVICVSCKHNTRGQHCQDCKQGYFRNNSAEPEDENVCIGLMF' A
#
# COMPACT_ATOMS: atom_id res chain seq x y z
N MET A 1 24.37 -19.26 15.65
CA MET A 1 22.99 -19.51 16.10
C MET A 1 22.59 -18.34 16.99
N ALA A 2 22.31 -17.18 16.38
CA ALA A 2 22.17 -15.94 17.13
C ALA A 2 20.71 -15.71 17.54
N PRO A 3 20.48 -15.11 18.72
CA PRO A 3 19.27 -15.29 19.52
C PRO A 3 18.46 -13.99 19.55
N TRP A 4 17.37 -13.94 18.79
CA TRP A 4 16.38 -12.86 18.89
C TRP A 4 15.09 -13.44 19.46
N SER A 5 15.16 -13.72 20.76
CA SER A 5 14.01 -14.07 21.58
C SER A 5 13.07 -12.86 21.68
N LEU A 6 11.78 -13.15 21.44
CA LEU A 6 10.57 -12.38 21.72
C LEU A 6 10.18 -11.27 20.73
N SER A 7 9.73 -11.68 19.53
CA SER A 7 8.49 -11.21 18.83
C SER A 7 8.39 -11.71 17.37
N THR A 8 9.42 -12.39 16.85
CA THR A 8 9.66 -12.52 15.40
C THR A 8 9.18 -13.83 14.76
N LEU A 9 7.89 -14.14 14.86
CA LEU A 9 7.26 -14.76 13.69
C LEU A 9 6.95 -13.57 12.76
N PRO A 10 7.43 -13.51 11.50
CA PRO A 10 6.83 -12.56 10.57
C PRO A 10 5.35 -12.95 10.53
N SER A 11 4.52 -12.14 11.19
CA SER A 11 3.09 -12.33 11.24
C SER A 11 2.62 -12.26 9.80
N LEU A 12 2.50 -13.41 9.14
CA LEU A 12 1.81 -13.56 7.86
C LEU A 12 1.92 -12.30 6.96
N GLN A 13 3.14 -11.90 6.56
CA GLN A 13 3.43 -10.72 5.73
C GLN A 13 2.72 -9.42 6.16
N ASP A 14 3.41 -8.53 6.87
CA ASP A 14 2.94 -7.15 7.04
C ASP A 14 2.69 -6.56 5.64
N CYS A 15 1.44 -6.22 5.33
CA CYS A 15 1.04 -5.79 4.01
C CYS A 15 1.65 -4.41 3.73
N GLU A 16 2.69 -4.35 2.89
CA GLU A 16 3.30 -3.07 2.51
C GLU A 16 2.38 -2.31 1.54
N CYS A 17 1.49 -1.48 2.09
CA CYS A 17 0.48 -0.72 1.33
C CYS A 17 0.72 0.79 1.36
N PHE A 18 1.96 1.25 1.60
CA PHE A 18 2.33 2.66 1.79
C PHE A 18 1.38 3.42 2.76
N GLY A 19 0.92 2.75 3.83
CA GLY A 19 -0.02 3.36 4.78
C GLY A 19 -1.45 3.61 4.24
N HIS A 20 -1.75 3.23 3.01
CA HIS A 20 -3.05 3.47 2.35
C HIS A 20 -4.03 2.30 2.45
N SER A 21 -3.56 1.16 2.95
CA SER A 21 -4.42 0.08 3.42
C SER A 21 -3.75 -0.65 4.59
N LYS A 22 -4.56 -1.31 5.40
CA LYS A 22 -4.10 -2.25 6.44
C LYS A 22 -4.48 -3.69 6.10
N ARG A 23 -4.98 -3.92 4.88
CA ARG A 23 -5.52 -5.19 4.43
C ARG A 23 -4.94 -5.53 3.08
N CYS A 24 -4.50 -6.77 2.94
CA CYS A 24 -4.10 -7.35 1.68
C CYS A 24 -4.77 -8.72 1.47
N SER A 25 -4.74 -9.18 0.23
CA SER A 25 -5.20 -10.51 -0.15
C SER A 25 -4.17 -11.15 -1.06
N TYR A 26 -3.92 -12.43 -0.84
CA TYR A 26 -3.07 -13.21 -1.73
C TYR A 26 -3.89 -13.65 -2.94
N ILE A 27 -3.40 -13.32 -4.14
CA ILE A 27 -4.04 -13.65 -5.41
C ILE A 27 -3.25 -14.78 -6.07
N GLU A 28 -3.80 -16.00 -6.01
CA GLU A 28 -3.12 -17.22 -6.50
C GLU A 28 -2.72 -17.14 -7.97
N LEU A 29 -3.59 -16.59 -8.83
CA LEU A 29 -3.33 -16.43 -10.26
C LEU A 29 -2.09 -15.58 -10.58
N LEU A 30 -1.73 -14.67 -9.67
CA LEU A 30 -0.57 -13.78 -9.82
C LEU A 30 0.57 -14.17 -8.88
N ASN A 31 0.38 -15.21 -8.05
CA ASN A 31 1.30 -15.63 -7.00
C ASN A 31 1.81 -14.43 -6.15
N SER A 32 0.92 -13.47 -5.85
CA SER A 32 1.30 -12.17 -5.30
C SER A 32 0.30 -11.69 -4.25
N VAL A 33 0.80 -10.94 -3.25
CA VAL A 33 -0.02 -10.27 -2.24
C VAL A 33 -0.37 -8.87 -2.71
N ILE A 34 -1.66 -8.56 -2.75
CA ILE A 34 -2.18 -7.29 -3.27
C ILE A 34 -2.96 -6.58 -2.16
N CYS A 35 -2.66 -5.31 -1.93
CA CYS A 35 -3.41 -4.45 -1.03
C CYS A 35 -4.85 -4.27 -1.54
N VAL A 36 -5.82 -4.43 -0.64
CA VAL A 36 -7.25 -4.27 -0.95
C VAL A 36 -7.78 -2.99 -0.33
N SER A 37 -8.77 -2.39 -0.99
CA SER A 37 -9.44 -1.16 -0.51
C SER A 37 -8.49 0.02 -0.23
N CYS A 38 -7.54 0.26 -1.13
CA CYS A 38 -6.63 1.41 -1.06
C CYS A 38 -7.41 2.75 -0.88
N LYS A 39 -7.02 3.50 0.16
CA LYS A 39 -7.52 4.84 0.51
C LYS A 39 -6.79 5.93 -0.27
N HIS A 40 -7.03 7.20 0.04
CA HIS A 40 -6.22 8.34 -0.44
C HIS A 40 -6.09 8.40 -1.98
N ASN A 41 -7.12 7.95 -2.68
CA ASN A 41 -7.18 7.88 -4.14
C ASN A 41 -6.04 7.07 -4.79
N THR A 42 -5.47 6.11 -4.06
CA THR A 42 -4.44 5.21 -4.58
C THR A 42 -5.01 3.86 -5.05
N ARG A 43 -4.21 3.13 -5.83
CA ARG A 43 -4.45 1.79 -6.38
C ARG A 43 -3.10 1.10 -6.65
N GLY A 44 -3.15 -0.13 -7.14
CA GLY A 44 -1.95 -0.93 -7.42
C GLY A 44 -1.69 -1.96 -6.33
N GLN A 45 -0.64 -2.77 -6.53
CA GLN A 45 -0.31 -3.88 -5.62
C GLN A 45 -0.04 -3.41 -4.20
N HIS A 46 0.62 -2.26 -4.08
CA HIS A 46 1.04 -1.67 -2.83
C HIS A 46 0.32 -0.34 -2.55
N CYS A 47 -0.75 -0.04 -3.28
CA CYS A 47 -1.40 1.28 -3.27
C CYS A 47 -0.45 2.42 -3.73
N GLN A 48 0.47 2.16 -4.66
CA GLN A 48 1.52 3.09 -5.10
C GLN A 48 1.10 4.01 -6.27
N ASP A 49 0.01 3.67 -6.96
CA ASP A 49 -0.44 4.37 -8.16
C ASP A 49 -1.68 5.21 -7.85
N CYS A 50 -1.89 6.33 -8.55
CA CYS A 50 -3.15 7.08 -8.42
C CYS A 50 -4.29 6.44 -9.24
N LYS A 51 -5.52 6.52 -8.69
CA LYS A 51 -6.76 6.17 -9.39
C LYS A 51 -6.95 7.07 -10.61
N GLN A 52 -7.73 6.59 -11.58
CA GLN A 52 -8.07 7.37 -12.77
C GLN A 52 -8.78 8.67 -12.36
N GLY A 53 -8.34 9.80 -12.93
CA GLY A 53 -8.82 11.15 -12.57
C GLY A 53 -8.03 11.83 -11.44
N TYR A 54 -7.07 11.13 -10.82
CA TYR A 54 -6.17 11.69 -9.81
C TYR A 54 -4.72 11.67 -10.30
N PHE A 55 -3.91 12.62 -9.82
CA PHE A 55 -2.52 12.81 -10.20
C PHE A 55 -1.61 12.80 -8.99
N ARG A 56 -0.38 12.32 -9.17
CA ARG A 56 0.62 12.25 -8.09
C ARG A 56 1.07 13.66 -7.70
N ASN A 57 0.93 13.99 -6.41
CA ASN A 57 1.48 15.20 -5.82
C ASN A 57 2.98 15.03 -5.54
N ASN A 58 3.84 15.48 -6.44
CA ASN A 58 5.30 15.31 -6.32
C ASN A 58 5.94 15.98 -5.09
N SER A 59 5.21 16.83 -4.37
CA SER A 59 5.67 17.45 -3.12
C SER A 59 5.34 16.63 -1.87
N ALA A 60 4.49 15.60 -1.99
CA ALA A 60 4.08 14.74 -0.88
C ALA A 60 4.85 13.43 -0.89
N GLU A 61 5.18 12.90 0.29
CA GLU A 61 5.78 11.56 0.44
C GLU A 61 4.81 10.45 -0.03
N PRO A 62 5.30 9.24 -0.35
CA PRO A 62 4.46 8.15 -0.83
C PRO A 62 3.36 7.74 0.14
N GLU A 63 3.58 7.86 1.45
CA GLU A 63 2.61 7.46 2.49
C GLU A 63 1.58 8.55 2.84
N ASP A 64 1.71 9.74 2.26
CA ASP A 64 0.87 10.91 2.56
C ASP A 64 -0.59 10.72 2.09
N GLU A 65 -1.57 11.25 2.83
CA GLU A 65 -2.98 11.16 2.45
C GLU A 65 -3.35 11.97 1.19
N ASN A 66 -2.55 12.97 0.84
CA ASN A 66 -2.67 13.83 -0.33
C ASN A 66 -1.69 13.43 -1.44
N VAL A 67 -1.15 12.21 -1.40
CA VAL A 67 -0.29 11.62 -2.42
C VAL A 67 -0.92 11.70 -3.82
N CYS A 68 -2.25 11.57 -3.91
CA CYS A 68 -3.04 11.61 -5.14
C CYS A 68 -4.14 12.68 -5.05
N ILE A 69 -3.96 13.76 -5.82
CA ILE A 69 -4.85 14.93 -5.85
C ILE A 69 -5.72 14.92 -7.13
N GLY A 70 -6.98 15.31 -6.99
CA GLY A 70 -7.90 15.44 -8.11
C GLY A 70 -7.72 16.77 -8.83
N LEU A 71 -7.94 16.80 -10.14
CA LEU A 71 -8.13 18.06 -10.85
C LEU A 71 -9.56 18.53 -10.58
N MET A 72 -9.68 19.55 -9.73
CA MET A 72 -10.91 20.31 -9.56
C MET A 72 -11.05 21.19 -10.81
N PHE A 73 -11.90 20.78 -11.75
CA PHE A 73 -12.39 21.68 -12.81
C PHE A 73 -13.63 22.43 -12.31
#